data_AF-A0A4Q2DTV1-F1
#
_entry.id   AF-A0A4Q2DTV1-F1
#
_cell.length_a   1.000
_cell.length_b   1.000
_cell.length_c   1.000
_cell.angle_alpha   90.00
_cell.angle_beta   90.00
_cell.angle_gamma   90.00
#
_symmetry.space_group_name_H-M   'P 1'
#
loop_
_entity.id
_entity.type
_entity.pdbx_description
1 polymer ?
#
loop_
_entity_poly.entity_id
_entity_poly.type
_entity_poly.pdbx_seq_one_letter_code
_entity_poly.pdbx_strand_id
1 'polypeptide(L)'
;MVMNTVRRVLQDLGIQVQEESTYNYRCIRARRQDSSEESLMDAQSSTGKGVYGPPSEDPGDEVRMSIELTRLEGLSDTYSLDIRRLKGNLRSYKFLYDTIREKAALSR
;
A
#
# COMPACT_ATOMS: atom_id res chain seq x y z
N MET A 1 -17.78 -6.51 -0.70
CA MET A 1 -16.94 -7.25 -1.68
C MET A 1 -15.48 -7.10 -1.28
N VAL A 2 -14.67 -8.16 -1.38
CA VAL A 2 -13.26 -8.22 -0.92
C VAL A 2 -12.40 -7.08 -1.50
N MET A 3 -12.68 -6.64 -2.73
CA MET A 3 -12.02 -5.49 -3.38
C MET A 3 -12.09 -4.20 -2.55
N ASN A 4 -13.28 -3.86 -2.06
CA ASN A 4 -13.47 -2.64 -1.26
C ASN A 4 -12.72 -2.73 0.07
N THR A 5 -12.62 -3.94 0.64
CA THR A 5 -11.86 -4.16 1.87
C THR A 5 -10.38 -3.91 1.65
N VAL A 6 -9.79 -4.49 0.60
CA VAL A 6 -8.37 -4.31 0.28
C VAL A 6 -8.06 -2.85 -0.06
N ARG A 7 -8.89 -2.22 -0.90
CA ARG A 7 -8.74 -0.80 -1.23
C ARG A 7 -8.79 0.07 0.03
N ARG A 8 -9.74 -0.19 0.94
CA ARG A 8 -9.87 0.56 2.19
C ARG A 8 -8.64 0.39 3.09
N VAL A 9 -8.13 -0.83 3.24
CA VAL A 9 -6.90 -1.10 4.00
C VAL A 9 -5.73 -0.31 3.44
N LEU A 10 -5.56 -0.29 2.11
CA LEU A 10 -4.47 0.45 1.47
C LEU A 10 -4.61 1.97 1.65
N GLN A 11 -5.83 2.50 1.54
CA GLN A 11 -6.12 3.91 1.79
C GLN A 11 -5.92 4.30 3.27
N ASP A 12 -6.33 3.45 4.21
CA ASP A 12 -6.13 3.64 5.65
C ASP A 12 -4.64 3.65 6.02
N LEU A 13 -3.81 2.94 5.26
CA LEU A 13 -2.35 2.97 5.37
C LEU A 13 -1.70 4.23 4.73
N GLY A 14 -2.49 5.11 4.13
CA GLY A 14 -2.00 6.30 3.42
C GLY A 14 -1.22 5.96 2.14
N ILE A 15 -1.50 4.80 1.54
CA ILE A 15 -0.92 4.40 0.25
C ILE A 15 -1.85 4.90 -0.84
N GLN A 16 -1.28 5.60 -1.84
CA GLN A 16 -2.05 6.05 -3.00
C GLN A 16 -2.37 4.85 -3.89
N VAL A 17 -3.65 4.61 -4.13
CA VAL A 17 -4.14 3.49 -4.94
C VAL A 17 -4.69 4.01 -6.26
N GLN A 18 -4.14 3.53 -7.38
CA GLN A 18 -4.61 3.74 -8.73
C GLN A 18 -5.16 2.42 -9.27
N GLU A 19 -6.41 2.43 -9.74
CA GLU A 19 -7.05 1.24 -10.30
C GLU A 19 -6.67 1.09 -11.78
N GLU A 20 -5.91 0.05 -12.12
CA GLU A 20 -5.58 -0.26 -13.51
C GLU A 20 -6.62 -1.19 -14.15
N SER A 21 -7.23 -2.06 -13.34
CA SER A 21 -8.24 -3.03 -13.77
C SER A 21 -9.09 -3.46 -12.58
N THR A 22 -10.14 -4.24 -12.82
CA THR A 22 -11.03 -4.74 -11.76
C THR A 22 -10.31 -5.53 -10.67
N TYR A 23 -9.19 -6.19 -11.01
CA TYR A 23 -8.41 -7.03 -10.10
C TYR A 23 -6.95 -6.58 -9.93
N ASN A 24 -6.58 -5.41 -10.47
CA ASN A 24 -5.20 -4.91 -10.39
C ASN A 24 -5.14 -3.47 -9.90
N TYR A 25 -4.38 -3.27 -8.83
CA TYR A 25 -4.13 -2.00 -8.20
C TYR A 25 -2.65 -1.62 -8.30
N ARG A 26 -2.37 -0.44 -8.85
CA ARG A 26 -1.08 0.20 -8.71
C ARG A 26 -1.06 1.03 -7.44
N CYS A 27 -0.16 0.70 -6.54
CA CYS A 27 -0.04 1.33 -5.24
C CYS A 27 1.28 2.09 -5.13
N ILE A 28 1.22 3.32 -4.63
CA ILE A 28 2.38 4.20 -4.46
C ILE A 28 2.38 4.72 -3.04
N ARG A 29 3.45 4.40 -2.30
CA ARG A 29 3.78 5.10 -1.07
C ARG A 29 4.82 6.17 -1.40
N ALA A 30 4.53 7.42 -1.05
CA ALA A 30 5.48 8.52 -1.17
C ALA A 30 6.72 8.31 -0.28
N ARG A 31 7.77 9.08 -0.55
CA ARG A 31 8.91 9.19 0.36
C ARG A 31 8.48 9.93 1.63
N ARG A 32 9.01 9.51 2.79
CA ARG A 32 8.93 10.24 4.05
C ARG A 32 9.49 11.65 3.84
N GLN A 33 8.64 12.66 3.98
CA GLN A 33 9.12 14.03 4.08
C GLN A 33 9.81 14.19 5.44
N ASP A 34 11.14 14.27 5.43
CA ASP A 34 11.86 14.84 6.56
C ASP A 34 11.47 16.33 6.64
N SER A 35 11.04 16.75 7.82
CA SER A 35 10.57 18.11 8.07
C SER A 35 11.76 19.07 8.05
N SER A 36 12.17 19.49 6.88
CA SER A 36 13.05 20.65 6.66
C SER A 36 12.36 21.61 5.67
N GLU A 37 11.47 22.40 6.27
CA GLU A 37 10.91 23.72 5.93
C GLU A 37 10.51 24.09 4.47
N GLU A 38 9.19 24.25 4.32
CA GLU A 38 8.37 25.10 3.44
C GLU A 38 8.66 25.25 1.93
N SER A 39 7.68 24.79 1.14
CA SER A 39 7.18 25.58 0.01
C SER A 39 5.68 25.39 -0.14
N LEU A 40 5.05 26.52 -0.47
CA LEU A 40 3.65 26.88 -0.35
C LEU A 40 2.74 26.14 -1.35
N MET A 41 1.48 25.97 -0.91
CA MET A 41 0.27 25.82 -1.72
C MET A 41 0.21 24.63 -2.70
N ASP A 42 -0.44 23.55 -2.25
CA ASP A 42 -1.63 23.08 -2.96
C ASP A 42 -2.60 22.46 -1.95
N ALA A 43 -3.80 23.02 -1.90
CA ALA A 43 -4.87 22.57 -1.02
C ALA A 43 -5.56 21.36 -1.66
N GLN A 44 -5.96 20.41 -0.81
CA GLN A 44 -6.81 19.24 -1.08
C GLN A 44 -6.08 17.93 -1.40
N SER A 45 -5.50 17.32 -0.36
CA SER A 45 -5.88 15.93 -0.01
C SER A 45 -5.48 15.60 1.43
N SER A 46 -6.42 15.75 2.34
CA SER A 46 -6.35 15.22 3.70
C SER A 46 -6.46 13.69 3.67
N THR A 47 -5.41 13.00 3.21
CA THR A 47 -5.38 11.53 3.13
C THR A 47 -4.07 11.02 3.72
N GLY A 48 -4.09 10.73 5.02
CA GLY A 48 -3.14 9.87 5.75
C GLY A 48 -1.66 10.24 5.69
N LYS A 49 -1.05 10.58 6.84
CA LYS A 49 0.41 10.40 7.01
C LYS A 49 0.71 8.94 6.63
N GLY A 50 1.41 8.72 5.52
CA GLY A 50 1.71 7.38 5.01
C GLY A 50 2.32 6.47 6.09
N VAL A 51 2.07 5.17 5.99
CA VAL A 51 2.65 4.20 6.93
C VAL A 51 4.16 4.06 6.70
N TYR A 52 4.93 4.28 7.76
CA TYR A 52 6.38 4.12 7.75
C TYR A 52 6.86 3.39 8.99
N GLY A 53 7.87 2.55 8.82
CA GLY A 53 8.50 1.80 9.90
C GLY A 53 9.66 2.56 10.57
N PRO A 54 10.29 1.96 11.59
CA PRO A 54 11.54 2.46 12.15
C PRO A 54 12.60 2.66 11.05
N PRO A 55 13.45 3.71 11.08
CA PRO A 55 14.46 3.97 10.04
C PRO A 55 15.42 2.80 9.76
N SER A 56 15.65 1.92 10.75
CA SER A 56 16.43 0.69 10.60
C SER A 56 15.79 -0.28 9.60
N GLU A 57 14.47 -0.42 9.64
CA GLU A 57 13.67 -1.37 8.85
C GLU A 57 13.05 -0.73 7.60
N ASP A 58 12.73 0.56 7.66
CA ASP A 58 12.16 1.34 6.58
C ASP A 58 12.80 2.74 6.55
N PRO A 59 13.75 2.98 5.63
CA PRO A 59 14.35 4.31 5.47
C PRO A 59 13.35 5.35 4.95
N GLY A 60 12.14 4.95 4.57
CA GLY A 60 11.08 5.87 4.15
C GLY A 60 11.15 6.27 2.68
N ASP A 61 11.84 5.53 1.81
CA ASP A 61 11.86 5.86 0.37
C ASP A 61 10.52 5.66 -0.32
N GLU A 62 10.36 6.25 -1.50
CA GLU A 62 9.23 5.94 -2.37
C GLU A 62 9.22 4.45 -2.75
N VAL A 63 8.06 3.82 -2.61
CA VAL A 63 7.83 2.43 -3.03
C VAL A 63 6.62 2.40 -3.97
N ARG A 64 6.79 1.73 -5.11
CA ARG A 64 5.71 1.43 -6.04
C ARG A 64 5.51 -0.07 -6.08
N MET A 65 4.27 -0.52 -5.96
CA MET A 65 3.92 -1.94 -6.02
C MET A 65 2.65 -2.13 -6.85
N SER A 66 2.54 -3.30 -7.47
CA SER A 66 1.31 -3.79 -8.09
C SER A 66 0.71 -4.83 -7.15
N ILE A 67 -0.59 -4.76 -6.96
CA ILE A 67 -1.36 -5.70 -6.15
C ILE A 67 -2.42 -6.31 -7.05
N GLU A 68 -2.40 -7.63 -7.17
CA GLU A 68 -3.34 -8.39 -7.99
C GLU A 68 -4.13 -9.36 -7.12
N LEU A 69 -5.46 -9.42 -7.33
CA LEU A 69 -6.33 -10.41 -6.69
C LEU A 69 -6.66 -11.53 -7.67
N THR A 70 -6.35 -12.77 -7.28
CA THR A 70 -6.76 -13.96 -8.02
C THR A 70 -7.77 -14.75 -7.18
N ARG A 71 -8.97 -14.98 -7.70
CA ARG A 71 -9.93 -15.88 -7.06
C ARG A 71 -9.42 -17.31 -7.19
N LEU A 72 -9.35 -18.06 -6.09
CA LEU A 72 -8.98 -19.47 -6.15
C LEU A 72 -10.20 -20.31 -6.54
N GLU A 73 -10.09 -21.03 -7.66
CA GLU A 73 -11.12 -21.97 -8.08
C GLU A 73 -11.23 -23.14 -7.10
N GLY A 74 -12.45 -23.57 -6.79
CA GLY A 74 -12.71 -24.67 -5.85
C GLY A 74 -12.75 -24.29 -4.37
N LEU A 75 -12.46 -23.04 -4.00
CA LEU A 75 -12.64 -22.53 -2.64
C LEU A 75 -13.62 -21.36 -2.62
N SER A 76 -14.72 -21.47 -1.87
CA SER A 76 -15.70 -20.39 -1.72
C SER A 76 -15.06 -19.21 -0.98
N ASP A 77 -15.23 -17.99 -1.52
CA ASP A 77 -14.74 -16.74 -0.96
C ASP A 77 -13.25 -16.67 -0.62
N THR A 78 -12.43 -17.51 -1.27
CA THR A 78 -10.98 -17.48 -1.09
C THR A 78 -10.29 -16.79 -2.26
N TYR A 79 -9.45 -15.82 -1.93
CA TYR A 79 -8.69 -15.01 -2.87
C TYR A 79 -7.21 -15.07 -2.52
N SER A 80 -6.36 -15.17 -3.53
CA SER A 80 -4.93 -14.94 -3.44
C SER A 80 -4.65 -13.46 -3.69
N LEU A 81 -3.74 -12.88 -2.90
CA LEU A 81 -3.25 -11.53 -3.05
C LEU A 81 -1.79 -11.58 -3.51
N ASP A 82 -1.53 -11.31 -4.78
CA ASP A 82 -0.16 -11.16 -5.30
C ASP A 82 0.30 -9.72 -5.09
N ILE A 83 1.43 -9.53 -4.42
CA ILE A 83 2.03 -8.20 -4.19
C ILE A 83 3.39 -8.21 -4.87
N ARG A 84 3.55 -7.35 -5.87
CA ARG A 84 4.75 -7.23 -6.68
C ARG A 84 5.42 -5.88 -6.50
N ARG A 85 6.69 -5.87 -6.15
CA ARG A 85 7.51 -4.65 -6.13
C ARG A 85 7.79 -4.17 -7.56
N LEU A 86 7.44 -2.92 -7.85
CA LEU A 86 7.79 -2.24 -9.11
C LEU A 86 9.00 -1.31 -8.93
N LYS A 87 9.03 -0.55 -7.82
CA LYS A 87 10.11 0.40 -7.48
C LYS A 87 10.27 0.52 -5.97
N GLY A 88 11.45 0.94 -5.53
CA GLY A 88 11.77 1.20 -4.12
C GLY A 88 12.77 0.19 -3.56
N ASN A 89 13.38 0.54 -2.44
CA ASN A 89 14.36 -0.33 -1.79
C ASN A 89 13.68 -1.56 -1.15
N LEU A 90 14.45 -2.62 -0.92
CA LEU A 90 13.94 -3.89 -0.39
C LEU A 90 13.39 -3.77 1.05
N ARG A 91 14.00 -2.90 1.87
CA ARG A 91 13.64 -2.69 3.28
C ARG A 91 12.26 -2.06 3.42
N SER A 92 12.04 -0.91 2.77
CA SER A 92 10.74 -0.24 2.67
C SER A 92 9.67 -1.11 2.05
N TYR A 93 10.01 -1.87 1.00
CA TYR A 93 9.07 -2.82 0.39
C TYR A 93 8.68 -3.94 1.36
N LYS A 94 9.65 -4.56 2.03
CA LYS A 94 9.41 -5.62 3.02
C LYS A 94 8.50 -5.12 4.15
N PHE A 95 8.78 -3.93 4.69
CA PHE A 95 7.96 -3.32 5.73
C PHE A 95 6.50 -3.16 5.27
N LEU A 96 6.29 -2.61 4.07
CA LEU A 96 4.94 -2.43 3.53
C LEU A 96 4.24 -3.77 3.27
N TYR A 97 4.97 -4.75 2.72
CA TYR A 97 4.44 -6.09 2.51
C TYR A 97 3.98 -6.73 3.83
N ASP A 98 4.81 -6.69 4.87
CA ASP A 98 4.47 -7.23 6.18
C ASP A 98 3.26 -6.52 6.79
N THR A 99 3.20 -5.18 6.66
CA THR A 99 2.08 -4.36 7.13
C THR A 99 0.78 -4.67 6.41
N ILE A 100 0.80 -4.76 5.08
CA ILE A 100 -0.37 -5.09 4.26
C ILE A 100 -0.84 -6.50 4.59
N ARG A 101 0.07 -7.47 4.70
CA ARG A 101 -0.25 -8.86 5.08
C ARG A 101 -0.97 -8.91 6.42
N GLU A 102 -0.45 -8.23 7.45
CA GLU A 102 -1.06 -8.22 8.77
C GLU A 102 -2.46 -7.59 8.75
N LYS A 103 -2.62 -6.43 8.08
CA LYS A 103 -3.91 -5.74 7.99
C LYS A 103 -4.94 -6.49 7.13
N ALA A 104 -4.51 -7.13 6.05
CA ALA A 104 -5.38 -7.95 5.21
C ALA A 104 -5.82 -9.24 5.92
N ALA A 105 -4.94 -9.86 6.71
CA ALA A 105 -5.25 -11.07 7.49
C ALA A 105 -6.22 -10.82 8.67
N LEU A 106 -6.35 -9.56 9.14
CA LEU A 106 -7.25 -9.17 10.22
C LEU A 106 -8.71 -8.93 9.77
N SER A 107 -9.03 -9.03 8.47
CA SER A 107 -10.39 -8.81 7.96
C SER A 107 -11.23 -10.10 7.92
N ARG A 108 -11.29 -10.82 9.04
CA ARG A 108 -12.13 -12.04 9.19
C ARG A 108 -13.46 -11.73 9.86
#